data_AF-A0A7C7NMB7-F1
#
_entry.id   AF-A0A7C7NMB7-F1
#
_cell.length_a   1.000
_cell.length_b   1.000
_cell.length_c   1.000
_cell.angle_alpha   90.00
_cell.angle_beta   90.00
_cell.angle_gamma   90.00
#
_symmetry.space_group_name_H-M   'P 1'
#
loop_
_entity.id
_entity.type
_entity.pdbx_description
1 polymer ?
#
loop_
_entity_poly.entity_id
_entity_poly.type
_entity_poly.pdbx_seq_one_letter_code
_entity_poly.pdbx_strand_id
1 'polypeptide(L)'
;ITDEAQLNDYVSRCKDLGVKQALVIGGSHTQVGVFESSVQILETGYFEGLKIGIAGHPEGSPDISDSNLEKAMKDKKPYADYIVTQWLLDPQPIIDFISKQTIPVHVGITGPLKITSLIKFANIVGAKNSINFLKSNFGKALDLLKPKDPNELIGKVKNFSDNFHIYTFGGLKETNKWLKENNYV
;
A
#
# COMPACT_ATOMS: atom_id res chain seq x y z
N ILE A 1 16.43 10.84 7.37
CA ILE A 1 17.55 9.90 7.15
C ILE A 1 18.38 10.48 6.01
N THR A 2 19.46 11.18 6.32
CA THR A 2 20.33 11.81 5.29
C THR A 2 21.51 10.92 4.89
N ASP A 3 21.87 9.96 5.73
CA ASP A 3 23.03 9.09 5.58
C ASP A 3 22.77 7.73 6.25
N GLU A 4 23.72 6.82 6.08
CA GLU A 4 23.66 5.46 6.60
C GLU A 4 23.70 5.40 8.14
N ALA A 5 24.46 6.28 8.79
CA ALA A 5 24.56 6.30 10.26
C ALA A 5 23.22 6.66 10.90
N GLN A 6 22.50 7.63 10.34
CA GLN A 6 21.14 7.97 10.79
C GLN A 6 20.15 6.83 10.57
N LEU A 7 20.29 6.09 9.45
CA LEU A 7 19.43 4.93 9.21
C LEU A 7 19.65 3.87 10.28
N ASN A 8 20.91 3.51 10.53
CA ASN A 8 21.26 2.51 11.54
C ASN A 8 20.79 2.91 12.94
N ASP A 9 21.05 4.16 13.36
CA ASP A 9 20.57 4.67 14.65
C ASP A 9 19.04 4.56 14.78
N TYR A 10 18.31 5.00 13.76
CA TYR A 10 16.85 4.98 13.79
C TYR A 10 16.29 3.55 13.88
N VAL A 11 16.82 2.64 13.05
CA VAL A 11 16.37 1.24 13.03
C VAL A 11 16.74 0.52 14.33
N SER A 12 17.94 0.78 14.87
CA SER A 12 18.38 0.21 16.15
C SER A 12 17.47 0.64 17.30
N ARG A 13 17.16 1.95 17.40
CA ARG A 13 16.22 2.44 18.41
C ARG A 13 14.83 1.83 18.28
N CYS A 14 14.33 1.63 17.05
CA CYS A 14 13.07 0.93 16.84
C CYS A 14 13.12 -0.51 17.36
N LYS A 15 14.19 -1.26 17.06
CA LYS A 15 14.39 -2.63 17.56
C LYS A 15 14.46 -2.68 19.09
N ASP A 16 15.20 -1.76 19.70
CA ASP A 16 15.35 -1.67 21.16
C ASP A 16 14.01 -1.39 21.86
N LEU A 17 13.13 -0.61 21.22
CA LEU A 17 11.76 -0.37 21.68
C LEU A 17 10.79 -1.53 21.38
N GLY A 18 11.28 -2.64 20.83
CA GLY A 18 10.51 -3.85 20.62
C GLY A 18 9.75 -3.89 19.29
N VAL A 19 10.00 -2.97 18.36
CA VAL A 19 9.43 -3.05 17.00
C VAL A 19 9.84 -4.38 16.36
N LYS A 20 8.86 -5.08 15.78
CA LYS A 20 9.06 -6.40 15.16
C LYS A 20 8.89 -6.41 13.65
N GLN A 21 8.37 -5.34 13.08
CA GLN A 21 8.03 -5.28 11.66
C GLN A 21 8.31 -3.89 11.09
N ALA A 22 8.72 -3.83 9.83
CA ALA A 22 8.95 -2.58 9.11
C ALA A 22 8.37 -2.67 7.69
N LEU A 23 7.75 -1.59 7.24
CA LEU A 23 7.37 -1.41 5.83
C LEU A 23 8.39 -0.46 5.19
N VAL A 24 9.23 -0.96 4.30
CA VAL A 24 10.30 -0.18 3.67
C VAL A 24 9.82 0.39 2.33
N ILE A 25 9.83 1.72 2.21
CA ILE A 25 9.33 2.45 1.05
C ILE A 25 10.34 3.51 0.59
N GLY A 26 10.28 3.90 -0.68
CA GLY A 26 11.21 4.87 -1.28
C GLY A 26 10.98 6.33 -0.86
N GLY A 27 9.82 6.67 -0.29
CA GLY A 27 9.49 8.05 0.05
C GLY A 27 9.02 8.89 -1.15
N SER A 28 8.98 10.22 -0.98
CA SER A 28 8.42 11.18 -1.95
C SER A 28 9.48 11.93 -2.77
N HIS A 29 9.02 12.67 -3.78
CA HIS A 29 9.77 13.21 -4.93
C HIS A 29 11.08 13.96 -4.67
N THR A 30 11.22 14.70 -3.55
CA THR A 30 12.48 15.38 -3.26
C THR A 30 13.38 14.45 -2.47
N GLN A 31 14.38 13.89 -3.16
CA GLN A 31 15.38 13.06 -2.50
C GLN A 31 16.09 13.87 -1.41
N VAL A 32 16.17 13.26 -0.23
CA VAL A 32 16.94 13.75 0.89
C VAL A 32 17.96 12.68 1.24
N GLY A 33 19.24 13.05 1.25
CA GLY A 33 20.31 12.13 1.62
C GLY A 33 20.75 11.17 0.53
N VAL A 34 21.47 10.13 0.96
CA VAL A 34 22.25 9.23 0.09
C VAL A 34 21.46 8.08 -0.53
N PHE A 35 20.28 7.76 0.00
CA PHE A 35 19.48 6.64 -0.50
C PHE A 35 18.52 7.10 -1.61
N GLU A 36 18.76 6.61 -2.83
CA GLU A 36 17.95 6.89 -4.03
C GLU A 36 16.74 5.97 -4.13
N SER A 37 16.78 4.83 -3.43
CA SER A 37 15.72 3.82 -3.51
C SER A 37 15.60 2.99 -2.24
N SER A 38 14.43 2.36 -2.08
CA SER A 38 14.18 1.45 -0.96
C SER A 38 15.01 0.17 -1.02
N VAL A 39 15.53 -0.24 -2.18
CA VAL A 39 16.42 -1.40 -2.25
C VAL A 39 17.76 -1.11 -1.58
N GLN A 40 18.33 0.09 -1.76
CA GLN A 40 19.58 0.48 -1.08
C GLN A 40 19.41 0.51 0.44
N ILE A 41 18.22 0.90 0.93
CA ILE A 41 17.89 0.84 2.36
C ILE A 41 17.88 -0.62 2.86
N LEU A 42 17.32 -1.55 2.08
CA LEU A 42 17.27 -2.97 2.42
C LEU A 42 18.66 -3.64 2.39
N GLU A 43 19.48 -3.28 1.40
CA GLU A 43 20.84 -3.81 1.19
C GLU A 43 21.79 -3.52 2.37
N THR A 44 21.48 -2.52 3.21
CA THR A 44 22.27 -2.24 4.43
C THR A 44 22.23 -3.37 5.46
N GLY A 45 21.25 -4.27 5.41
CA GLY A 45 21.06 -5.33 6.41
C GLY A 45 20.53 -4.84 7.77
N TYR A 46 20.35 -3.53 7.98
CA TYR A 46 19.91 -3.01 9.28
C TYR A 46 18.52 -3.48 9.71
N PHE A 47 17.69 -3.97 8.79
CA PHE A 47 16.36 -4.50 9.07
C PHE A 47 16.36 -6.00 9.44
N GLU A 48 17.50 -6.68 9.41
CA GLU A 48 17.60 -8.10 9.77
C GLU A 48 16.99 -8.39 11.16
N GLY A 49 16.22 -9.48 11.25
CA GLY A 49 15.48 -9.86 12.46
C GLY A 49 14.12 -9.16 12.63
N LEU A 50 13.76 -8.20 11.76
CA LEU A 50 12.40 -7.70 11.62
C LEU A 50 11.65 -8.47 10.53
N LYS A 51 10.32 -8.51 10.63
CA LYS A 51 9.46 -8.85 9.49
C LYS A 51 9.42 -7.66 8.52
N ILE A 52 9.75 -7.87 7.27
CA ILE A 52 9.91 -6.79 6.27
C ILE A 52 8.76 -6.83 5.26
N GLY A 53 8.01 -5.74 5.21
CA GLY A 53 7.07 -5.43 4.14
C GLY A 53 7.69 -4.50 3.11
N ILE A 54 7.29 -4.64 1.84
CA ILE A 54 7.62 -3.69 0.77
C ILE A 54 6.38 -3.18 0.04
N ALA A 55 6.46 -1.98 -0.54
CA ALA A 55 5.37 -1.42 -1.35
C ALA A 55 5.23 -2.12 -2.71
N GLY A 56 3.98 -2.37 -3.11
CA GLY A 56 3.56 -2.86 -4.44
C GLY A 56 2.57 -1.91 -5.14
N HIS A 57 2.65 -1.85 -6.46
CA HIS A 57 1.86 -0.92 -7.29
C HIS A 57 1.12 -1.67 -8.41
N PRO A 58 -0.05 -2.27 -8.13
CA PRO A 58 -0.74 -3.11 -9.13
C PRO A 58 -1.21 -2.36 -10.39
N GLU A 59 -1.47 -1.06 -10.30
CA GLU A 59 -1.82 -0.18 -11.43
C GLU A 59 -0.63 0.63 -11.97
N GLY A 60 0.60 0.32 -11.55
CA GLY A 60 1.78 1.11 -11.86
C GLY A 60 1.93 2.36 -10.98
N SER A 61 2.86 3.24 -11.36
CA SER A 61 3.17 4.49 -10.67
C SER A 61 3.34 5.60 -11.70
N PRO A 62 2.78 6.81 -11.50
CA PRO A 62 2.89 7.91 -12.48
C PRO A 62 4.32 8.31 -12.84
N ASP A 63 5.25 8.14 -11.90
CA ASP A 63 6.63 8.62 -12.01
C ASP A 63 7.64 7.50 -12.29
N ILE A 64 7.18 6.25 -12.45
CA ILE A 64 8.05 5.08 -12.60
C ILE A 64 7.53 4.21 -13.74
N SER A 65 8.39 3.91 -14.72
CA SER A 65 8.03 2.99 -15.80
C SER A 65 7.74 1.58 -15.27
N ASP A 66 6.89 0.84 -15.98
CA ASP A 66 6.56 -0.55 -15.62
C ASP A 66 7.81 -1.43 -15.53
N SER A 67 8.78 -1.25 -16.44
CA SER A 67 10.06 -1.96 -16.40
C SER A 67 10.86 -1.69 -15.12
N ASN A 68 10.86 -0.44 -14.64
CA ASN A 68 11.55 -0.06 -13.42
C ASN A 68 10.79 -0.55 -12.18
N LEU A 69 9.46 -0.59 -12.21
CA LEU A 69 8.66 -1.19 -11.14
C LEU A 69 8.88 -2.70 -11.04
N GLU A 70 8.93 -3.40 -12.17
CA GLU A 70 9.20 -4.83 -12.22
C GLU A 70 10.61 -5.13 -11.71
N LYS A 71 11.61 -4.38 -12.16
CA LYS A 71 12.99 -4.48 -11.65
C LYS A 71 13.03 -4.22 -10.15
N ALA A 72 12.46 -3.11 -9.67
CA ALA A 72 12.44 -2.78 -8.25
C ALA A 72 11.73 -3.86 -7.41
N MET A 73 10.66 -4.47 -7.91
CA MET A 73 10.00 -5.59 -7.23
C MET A 73 10.91 -6.81 -7.17
N LYS A 74 11.59 -7.16 -8.27
CA LYS A 74 12.56 -8.26 -8.32
C LYS A 74 13.71 -8.05 -7.33
N ASP A 75 14.24 -6.84 -7.25
CA ASP A 75 15.40 -6.52 -6.42
C ASP A 75 15.06 -6.46 -4.92
N LYS A 76 13.86 -5.97 -4.56
CA LYS A 76 13.43 -5.87 -3.15
C LYS A 76 12.91 -7.18 -2.56
N LYS A 77 12.30 -8.04 -3.38
CA LYS A 77 11.61 -9.26 -2.93
C LYS A 77 12.48 -10.25 -2.15
N PRO A 78 13.79 -10.44 -2.44
CA PRO A 78 14.67 -11.28 -1.62
C PRO A 78 14.76 -10.88 -0.14
N TYR A 79 14.48 -9.61 0.18
CA TYR A 79 14.53 -9.08 1.55
C TYR A 79 13.15 -9.05 2.23
N ALA A 80 12.07 -9.33 1.50
CA ALA A 80 10.71 -9.05 1.95
C ALA A 80 9.96 -10.33 2.34
N ASP A 81 9.23 -10.26 3.46
CA ASP A 81 8.31 -11.30 3.91
C ASP A 81 6.92 -11.13 3.31
N TYR A 82 6.54 -9.90 2.95
CA TYR A 82 5.23 -9.60 2.37
C TYR A 82 5.25 -8.30 1.55
N ILE A 83 4.23 -8.14 0.71
CA ILE A 83 4.00 -6.93 -0.09
C ILE A 83 2.75 -6.24 0.44
N VAL A 84 2.77 -4.92 0.59
CA VAL A 84 1.57 -4.11 0.80
C VAL A 84 1.29 -3.34 -0.48
N THR A 85 0.13 -3.58 -1.09
CA THR A 85 -0.22 -2.83 -2.31
C THR A 85 -0.72 -1.44 -1.97
N GLN A 86 -0.50 -0.49 -2.87
CA GLN A 86 -1.32 0.72 -2.90
C GLN A 86 -2.81 0.34 -2.90
N TRP A 87 -3.67 1.17 -2.31
CA TRP A 87 -5.10 0.96 -2.37
C TRP A 87 -5.62 1.13 -3.79
N LEU A 88 -6.55 0.27 -4.17
CA LEU A 88 -7.14 0.24 -5.50
C LEU A 88 -8.64 -0.04 -5.40
N LEU A 89 -9.37 0.30 -6.45
CA LEU A 89 -10.82 0.05 -6.52
C LEU A 89 -11.19 -0.95 -7.61
N ASP A 90 -10.37 -1.06 -8.64
CA ASP A 90 -10.50 -2.09 -9.68
C ASP A 90 -9.88 -3.40 -9.17
N PRO A 91 -10.66 -4.50 -9.11
CA PRO A 91 -10.14 -5.80 -8.68
C PRO A 91 -9.16 -6.42 -9.67
N GLN A 92 -9.27 -6.17 -10.98
CA GLN A 92 -8.50 -6.94 -11.97
C GLN A 92 -6.99 -6.67 -11.88
N PRO A 93 -6.51 -5.41 -11.81
CA PRO A 93 -5.09 -5.14 -11.62
C PRO A 93 -4.51 -5.77 -10.34
N ILE A 94 -5.31 -5.83 -9.27
CA ILE A 94 -4.92 -6.47 -8.01
C ILE A 94 -4.70 -7.96 -8.23
N ILE A 95 -5.66 -8.65 -8.85
CA ILE A 95 -5.61 -10.09 -9.14
C ILE A 95 -4.39 -10.40 -10.02
N ASP A 96 -4.20 -9.63 -11.10
CA ASP A 96 -3.07 -9.81 -12.01
C ASP A 96 -1.73 -9.60 -11.30
N PHE A 97 -1.66 -8.62 -10.38
CA PHE A 97 -0.46 -8.37 -9.59
C PHE A 97 -0.17 -9.51 -8.61
N ILE A 98 -1.19 -10.00 -7.88
CA ILE A 98 -1.05 -11.11 -6.93
C ILE A 98 -0.53 -12.36 -7.65
N SER A 99 -1.05 -12.66 -8.84
CA SER A 99 -0.67 -13.85 -9.61
C SER A 99 0.82 -13.92 -9.97
N LYS A 100 1.51 -12.78 -9.95
CA LYS A 100 2.95 -12.65 -10.26
C LYS A 100 3.85 -12.75 -9.02
N GLN A 101 3.29 -12.78 -7.81
CA GLN A 101 4.07 -12.77 -6.56
C GLN A 101 4.26 -14.16 -5.98
N THR A 102 5.43 -14.35 -5.35
CA THR A 102 5.81 -15.58 -4.65
C THR A 102 5.79 -15.43 -3.13
N ILE A 103 5.46 -14.24 -2.63
CA ILE A 103 5.32 -13.91 -1.21
C ILE A 103 3.93 -13.32 -0.95
N PRO A 104 3.40 -13.40 0.29
CA PRO A 104 2.08 -12.88 0.63
C PRO A 104 1.86 -11.42 0.20
N VAL A 105 0.70 -11.15 -0.39
CA VAL A 105 0.29 -9.80 -0.80
C VAL A 105 -0.85 -9.33 0.10
N HIS A 106 -0.58 -8.29 0.89
CA HIS A 106 -1.55 -7.57 1.68
C HIS A 106 -2.22 -6.54 0.77
N VAL A 107 -3.47 -6.81 0.38
CA VAL A 107 -4.22 -5.98 -0.54
C VAL A 107 -4.63 -4.69 0.17
N GLY A 108 -4.13 -3.57 -0.34
CA GLY A 108 -4.53 -2.23 0.06
C GLY A 108 -6.00 -1.98 -0.25
N ILE A 109 -6.80 -1.72 0.77
CA ILE A 109 -8.21 -1.33 0.65
C ILE A 109 -8.46 -0.04 1.41
N THR A 110 -9.46 0.72 1.03
CA THR A 110 -9.86 1.89 1.80
C THR A 110 -10.83 1.48 2.90
N GLY A 111 -10.86 2.22 4.01
CA GLY A 111 -11.99 2.14 4.93
C GLY A 111 -13.29 2.68 4.30
N PRO A 112 -14.44 2.57 4.99
CA PRO A 112 -15.70 3.14 4.52
C PRO A 112 -15.60 4.66 4.40
N LEU A 113 -15.60 5.19 3.18
CA LEU A 113 -15.38 6.61 2.89
C LEU A 113 -16.29 7.09 1.77
N LYS A 114 -16.60 8.40 1.79
CA LYS A 114 -17.32 9.07 0.70
C LYS A 114 -16.46 9.09 -0.56
N ILE A 115 -17.08 8.95 -1.73
CA ILE A 115 -16.38 9.01 -3.03
C ILE A 115 -15.60 10.31 -3.21
N THR A 116 -16.13 11.44 -2.74
CA THR A 116 -15.42 12.74 -2.78
C THR A 116 -14.09 12.71 -2.00
N SER A 117 -14.04 11.97 -0.89
CA SER A 117 -12.82 11.78 -0.12
C SER A 117 -11.85 10.86 -0.86
N LEU A 118 -12.34 9.77 -1.46
CA LEU A 118 -11.53 8.87 -2.29
C LEU A 118 -10.88 9.60 -3.46
N ILE A 119 -11.63 10.46 -4.18
CA ILE A 119 -11.08 11.29 -5.27
C ILE A 119 -9.98 12.21 -4.74
N LYS A 120 -10.20 12.88 -3.59
CA LYS A 120 -9.20 13.74 -2.95
C LYS A 120 -7.91 12.96 -2.64
N PHE A 121 -8.01 11.78 -2.03
CA PHE A 121 -6.84 10.98 -1.69
C PHE A 121 -6.14 10.42 -2.92
N ALA A 122 -6.89 9.97 -3.93
CA ALA A 122 -6.33 9.47 -5.18
C ALA A 122 -5.52 10.54 -5.92
N ASN A 123 -5.95 11.82 -5.86
CA ASN A 123 -5.17 12.93 -6.40
C ASN A 123 -3.85 13.15 -5.64
N ILE A 124 -3.83 12.96 -4.32
CA ILE A 124 -2.63 13.12 -3.49
C ILE A 124 -1.60 12.01 -3.79
N VAL A 125 -2.07 10.76 -3.92
CA VAL A 125 -1.19 9.60 -4.12
C VAL A 125 -0.93 9.27 -5.58
N GLY A 126 -1.42 10.09 -6.52
CA GLY A 126 -1.24 9.87 -7.96
C GLY A 126 -1.99 8.65 -8.52
N ALA A 127 -3.02 8.14 -7.84
CA ALA A 127 -3.81 6.98 -8.27
C ALA A 127 -4.83 7.35 -9.38
N LYS A 128 -4.33 7.81 -10.53
CA LYS A 128 -5.14 8.27 -11.68
C LYS A 128 -6.13 7.20 -12.17
N ASN A 129 -5.71 5.95 -12.16
CA ASN A 129 -6.54 4.83 -12.59
C ASN A 129 -7.70 4.57 -11.61
N SER A 130 -7.45 4.64 -10.29
CA SER A 130 -8.52 4.65 -9.29
C SER A 130 -9.49 5.84 -9.44
N ILE A 131 -9.02 7.02 -9.85
CA ILE A 131 -9.90 8.16 -10.18
C ILE A 131 -10.77 7.84 -11.40
N ASN A 132 -10.18 7.29 -12.46
CA ASN A 132 -10.89 6.95 -13.67
C ASN A 132 -11.94 5.87 -13.41
N PHE A 133 -11.61 4.86 -12.60
CA PHE A 133 -12.54 3.84 -12.14
C PHE A 133 -13.72 4.45 -11.36
N LEU A 134 -13.47 5.43 -10.50
CA LEU A 134 -14.55 6.16 -9.82
C LEU A 134 -15.40 6.98 -10.80
N LYS A 135 -14.80 7.61 -11.80
CA LYS A 135 -15.58 8.42 -12.76
C LYS A 135 -16.44 7.56 -13.70
N SER A 136 -15.94 6.40 -14.14
CA SER A 136 -16.65 5.53 -15.09
C SER A 136 -17.79 4.74 -14.47
N ASN A 137 -17.69 4.40 -13.18
CA ASN A 137 -18.68 3.55 -12.50
C ASN A 137 -19.75 4.31 -11.71
N PHE A 138 -19.65 5.64 -11.58
CA PHE A 138 -20.59 6.43 -10.79
C PHE A 138 -21.22 7.55 -11.62
N GLY A 139 -22.41 7.25 -12.17
CA GLY A 139 -23.11 8.13 -13.11
C GLY A 139 -24.00 9.22 -12.51
N LYS A 140 -24.20 9.27 -11.17
CA LYS A 140 -25.11 10.23 -10.52
C LYS A 140 -24.44 10.98 -9.38
N ALA A 141 -24.72 12.29 -9.26
CA ALA A 141 -24.21 13.15 -8.19
C ALA A 141 -24.55 12.65 -6.77
N LEU A 142 -25.70 11.97 -6.60
CA LEU A 142 -26.11 11.37 -5.33
C LEU A 142 -25.20 10.22 -4.89
N ASP A 143 -24.59 9.49 -5.83
CA ASP A 143 -23.70 8.38 -5.49
C ASP A 143 -22.36 8.87 -4.93
N LEU A 144 -21.96 10.11 -5.24
CA LEU A 144 -20.74 10.73 -4.70
C LEU A 144 -20.78 10.93 -3.18
N LEU A 145 -21.98 11.03 -2.61
CA LEU A 145 -22.21 11.24 -1.18
C LEU A 145 -22.34 9.94 -0.39
N LYS A 146 -22.54 8.80 -1.05
CA LYS A 146 -22.65 7.49 -0.41
C LYS A 146 -21.26 6.97 0.00
N PRO A 147 -21.11 6.41 1.22
CA PRO A 147 -19.92 5.65 1.57
C PRO A 147 -19.80 4.41 0.69
N LYS A 148 -18.59 4.13 0.18
CA LYS A 148 -18.31 2.85 -0.47
C LYS A 148 -18.02 1.79 0.59
N ASP A 149 -18.69 0.64 0.51
CA ASP A 149 -18.40 -0.50 1.38
C ASP A 149 -17.16 -1.25 0.85
N PRO A 150 -16.07 -1.37 1.63
CA PRO A 150 -14.89 -2.13 1.24
C PRO A 150 -15.17 -3.61 0.96
N ASN A 151 -16.25 -4.18 1.53
CA ASN A 151 -16.65 -5.57 1.32
C ASN A 151 -16.86 -5.94 -0.15
N GLU A 152 -17.31 -5.00 -0.98
CA GLU A 152 -17.50 -5.25 -2.41
C GLU A 152 -16.19 -5.62 -3.11
N LEU A 153 -15.09 -4.96 -2.74
CA LEU A 153 -13.76 -5.25 -3.29
C LEU A 153 -13.19 -6.53 -2.67
N ILE A 154 -13.30 -6.66 -1.34
CA ILE A 154 -12.86 -7.87 -0.60
C ILE A 154 -13.51 -9.10 -1.21
N GLY A 155 -14.82 -9.09 -1.45
CA GLY A 155 -15.56 -10.21 -2.03
C GLY A 155 -15.04 -10.63 -3.40
N LYS A 156 -14.49 -9.71 -4.20
CA LYS A 156 -13.93 -9.97 -5.53
C LYS A 156 -12.49 -10.50 -5.49
N VAL A 157 -11.72 -10.18 -4.45
CA VAL A 157 -10.29 -10.53 -4.39
C VAL A 157 -9.93 -11.54 -3.29
N LYS A 158 -10.86 -11.89 -2.39
CA LYS A 158 -10.61 -12.80 -1.25
C LYS A 158 -10.18 -14.21 -1.65
N ASN A 159 -10.48 -14.65 -2.87
CA ASN A 159 -10.00 -15.96 -3.37
C ASN A 159 -8.53 -15.92 -3.82
N PHE A 160 -7.92 -14.73 -3.86
CA PHE A 160 -6.55 -14.50 -4.30
C PHE A 160 -5.64 -14.03 -3.16
N SER A 161 -6.20 -13.39 -2.14
CA SER A 161 -5.47 -13.05 -0.91
C SER A 161 -6.37 -13.04 0.31
N ASP A 162 -5.86 -13.61 1.41
CA ASP A 162 -6.45 -13.55 2.74
C ASP A 162 -5.95 -12.34 3.56
N ASN A 163 -5.01 -11.56 3.02
CA ASN A 163 -4.38 -10.45 3.74
C ASN A 163 -4.86 -9.11 3.19
N PHE A 164 -5.39 -8.26 4.06
CA PHE A 164 -5.88 -6.93 3.70
C PHE A 164 -5.21 -5.86 4.56
N HIS A 165 -4.84 -4.74 3.95
CA HIS A 165 -4.30 -3.56 4.61
C HIS A 165 -5.26 -2.39 4.42
N ILE A 166 -5.80 -1.87 5.52
CA ILE A 166 -6.84 -0.84 5.48
C ILE A 166 -6.23 0.55 5.61
N TYR A 167 -6.35 1.35 4.55
CA TYR A 167 -6.08 2.78 4.57
C TYR A 167 -7.29 3.52 5.12
N THR A 168 -7.16 3.98 6.37
CA THR A 168 -8.28 4.58 7.12
C THR A 168 -8.55 6.03 6.73
N PHE A 169 -7.54 6.74 6.21
CA PHE A 169 -7.60 8.12 5.77
C PHE A 169 -8.29 9.08 6.78
N GLY A 170 -8.02 8.87 8.08
CA GLY A 170 -8.61 9.66 9.17
C GLY A 170 -9.98 9.17 9.65
N GLY A 171 -10.63 8.26 8.94
CA GLY A 171 -11.90 7.62 9.32
C GLY A 171 -11.73 6.42 10.25
N LEU A 172 -10.94 6.55 11.32
CA LEU A 172 -10.64 5.44 12.23
C LEU A 172 -11.89 4.90 12.93
N LYS A 173 -12.80 5.78 13.35
CA LYS A 173 -14.03 5.41 14.06
C LYS A 173 -14.96 4.61 13.16
N GLU A 174 -15.15 5.09 11.93
CA GLU A 174 -15.98 4.45 10.90
C GLU A 174 -15.38 3.12 10.46
N THR A 175 -14.06 3.07 10.30
CA THR A 175 -13.33 1.82 10.00
C THR A 175 -13.51 0.80 11.11
N ASN A 176 -13.34 1.19 12.38
CA ASN A 176 -13.51 0.29 13.52
C ASN A 176 -14.96 -0.20 13.66
N LYS A 177 -15.93 0.69 13.43
CA LYS A 177 -17.35 0.32 13.39
C LYS A 177 -17.60 -0.75 12.32
N TRP A 178 -17.12 -0.53 11.11
CA TRP A 178 -17.25 -1.46 9.99
C TRP A 178 -16.56 -2.80 10.25
N LEU A 179 -15.37 -2.81 10.87
CA LEU A 179 -14.68 -4.04 11.25
C LEU A 179 -15.53 -4.89 12.20
N LYS A 180 -16.12 -4.27 13.22
CA LYS A 180 -16.98 -4.96 14.20
C LYS A 180 -18.29 -5.47 13.59
N GLU A 181 -18.95 -4.64 12.78
CA GLU A 181 -20.23 -5.01 12.12
C GLU A 181 -20.06 -6.18 11.14
N ASN A 182 -18.87 -6.38 10.59
CA ASN A 182 -18.54 -7.47 9.68
C ASN A 182 -17.78 -8.64 10.34
N ASN A 183 -17.58 -8.61 11.66
CA ASN A 183 -16.85 -9.64 12.43
C ASN A 183 -15.41 -9.87 11.93
N TYR A 184 -14.71 -8.80 11.53
CA TYR A 184 -13.28 -8.86 11.22
C TYR A 184 -12.39 -8.71 12.47
N VAL A 185 -12.93 -8.14 13.55
CA VAL A 185 -12.29 -7.95 14.88
C VAL A 185 -13.30 -8.08 16.01
#